data_AF-A0A084W0I7-F1
#
_entry.id   AF-A0A084W0I7-F1
#
_cell.length_a   1.000
_cell.length_b   1.000
_cell.length_c   1.000
_cell.angle_alpha   90.00
_cell.angle_beta   90.00
_cell.angle_gamma   90.00
#
_symmetry.space_group_name_H-M   'P 1'
#
loop_
_entity.id
_entity.type
_entity.pdbx_description
1 polymer ?
#
loop_
_entity_poly.entity_id
_entity_poly.type
_entity_poly.pdbx_seq_one_letter_code
_entity_poly.pdbx_strand_id
1 'polypeptide(L)'
;MEEDDNTVRITHYINPHCFWYKPEASYLPNHHQKQYMQKFNEDCEREFANRKYKGFGYKPNSGLKVGDMVAQRNKEFQRWIRCEVDAVVADLSGDVWLHLWALDEGLPIKSFDEPVQPLPEAYRSHPAHALRGAIRNILPCTTSHDYVQGKNVQSLSQKWLQGAVSVMQTFFDDALSVSLTVHARIKLKKEVVHFVDVSLMMHNNKSYSILNLLTTGCSDQVTVSPDAEFFKGIICDLQSIFRTDVL
;
A
#
# COMPACT_ATOMS: atom_id res chain seq x y z
N MET A 1 4.20 -17.30 -22.60
CA MET A 1 3.89 -17.71 -21.22
C MET A 1 5.04 -17.18 -20.39
N GLU A 2 4.85 -16.00 -19.80
CA GLU A 2 5.74 -15.56 -18.72
C GLU A 2 5.48 -16.54 -17.57
N GLU A 3 6.53 -17.20 -17.08
CA GLU A 3 6.45 -17.82 -15.75
C GLU A 3 6.06 -16.70 -14.80
N ASP A 4 4.90 -16.84 -14.14
CA ASP A 4 4.45 -15.90 -13.11
C ASP A 4 5.49 -15.96 -11.98
N ASP A 5 6.49 -15.09 -12.08
CA ASP A 5 7.36 -14.75 -10.97
C ASP A 5 6.47 -14.11 -9.91
N ASN A 6 5.98 -14.95 -9.01
CA ASN A 6 5.16 -14.54 -7.86
C ASN A 6 5.97 -13.75 -6.83
N THR A 7 7.25 -13.49 -7.10
CA THR A 7 8.10 -12.65 -6.27
C THR A 7 7.71 -11.18 -6.43
N VAL A 8 7.52 -10.54 -5.30
CA VAL A 8 7.07 -9.17 -5.21
C VAL A 8 7.97 -8.38 -4.29
N ARG A 9 7.95 -7.07 -4.48
CA ARG A 9 8.40 -6.10 -3.51
C ARG A 9 7.20 -5.52 -2.78
N ILE A 10 7.19 -5.62 -1.45
CA ILE A 10 6.28 -4.84 -0.62
C ILE A 10 6.75 -3.39 -0.65
N THR A 11 5.91 -2.48 -1.16
CA THR A 11 6.26 -1.08 -1.34
C THR A 11 5.82 -0.21 -0.18
N HIS A 12 4.73 -0.58 0.47
CA HIS A 12 4.24 0.07 1.67
C HIS A 12 3.46 -0.93 2.53
N TYR A 13 3.67 -0.89 3.84
CA TYR A 13 3.01 -1.78 4.78
C TYR A 13 2.38 -0.96 5.91
N ILE A 14 1.12 -1.27 6.22
CA ILE A 14 0.39 -0.66 7.33
C ILE A 14 0.07 -1.72 8.38
N ASN A 15 -0.51 -2.84 7.94
CA ASN A 15 -0.82 -4.00 8.78
C ASN A 15 -1.03 -5.25 7.90
N PRO A 16 -1.21 -6.45 8.48
CA PRO A 16 -1.34 -7.68 7.71
C PRO A 16 -2.53 -7.71 6.72
N HIS A 17 -3.55 -6.88 6.91
CA HIS A 17 -4.69 -6.73 6.00
C HIS A 17 -4.61 -5.51 5.10
N CYS A 18 -3.52 -4.74 5.16
CA CYS A 18 -3.34 -3.54 4.36
C CYS A 18 -1.87 -3.28 4.06
N PHE A 19 -1.46 -3.68 2.86
CA PHE A 19 -0.14 -3.39 2.31
C PHE A 19 -0.22 -3.27 0.79
N TRP A 20 0.81 -2.67 0.19
CA TRP A 20 0.96 -2.52 -1.24
C TRP A 20 2.21 -3.24 -1.72
N TYR A 21 2.11 -3.76 -2.93
CA TYR A 21 3.19 -4.53 -3.53
C TYR A 21 3.22 -4.37 -5.05
N LYS A 22 4.38 -4.71 -5.63
CA LYS A 22 4.61 -4.77 -7.07
C LYS A 22 5.40 -6.02 -7.42
N PRO A 23 5.17 -6.65 -8.58
CA PRO A 23 6.04 -7.73 -9.06
C PRO A 23 7.49 -7.26 -9.11
N GLU A 24 8.45 -8.07 -8.69
CA GLU A 24 9.86 -7.69 -8.70
C GLU A 24 10.36 -7.47 -10.15
N ALA A 25 9.86 -8.28 -11.09
CA ALA A 25 10.09 -8.08 -12.52
C ALA A 25 9.67 -6.68 -13.02
N SER A 26 8.78 -5.97 -12.33
CA SER A 26 8.32 -4.62 -12.74
C SER A 26 9.41 -3.56 -12.74
N TYR A 27 10.54 -3.83 -12.06
CA TYR A 27 11.69 -2.93 -12.03
C TYR A 27 12.67 -3.17 -13.18
N LEU A 28 12.54 -4.28 -13.92
CA LEU A 28 13.39 -4.62 -15.05
C LEU A 28 13.14 -3.65 -16.24
N PRO A 29 14.18 -3.24 -16.99
CA PRO A 29 14.05 -2.26 -18.07
C PRO A 29 13.02 -2.63 -19.14
N ASN A 30 12.89 -3.92 -19.45
CA ASN A 30 12.02 -4.41 -20.52
C ASN A 30 10.59 -4.68 -20.06
N HIS A 31 10.29 -4.52 -18.77
CA HIS A 31 8.95 -4.77 -18.26
C HIS A 31 8.01 -3.63 -18.66
N HIS A 32 6.79 -3.99 -19.07
CA HIS A 32 5.79 -3.04 -19.59
C HIS A 32 5.51 -1.88 -18.62
N GLN A 33 5.44 -2.14 -17.31
CA GLN A 33 5.25 -1.07 -16.30
C GLN A 33 6.42 -0.08 -16.29
N LYS A 34 7.66 -0.54 -16.42
CA LYS A 34 8.85 0.34 -16.45
C LYS A 34 8.83 1.22 -17.69
N GLN A 35 8.53 0.63 -18.85
CA GLN A 35 8.39 1.34 -20.12
C GLN A 35 7.25 2.37 -20.08
N TYR A 36 6.11 2.01 -19.49
CA TYR A 36 4.99 2.92 -19.29
C TYR A 36 5.40 4.14 -18.46
N MET A 37 6.08 3.93 -17.33
CA MET A 37 6.50 5.03 -16.47
C MET A 37 7.56 5.92 -17.13
N GLN A 38 8.45 5.33 -17.94
CA GLN A 38 9.40 6.09 -18.73
C GLN A 38 8.68 6.98 -19.75
N LYS A 39 7.74 6.40 -20.51
CA LYS A 39 6.92 7.13 -21.48
C LYS A 39 6.11 8.24 -20.82
N PHE A 40 5.48 7.96 -19.68
CA PHE A 40 4.75 8.95 -18.89
C PHE A 40 5.65 10.13 -18.50
N ASN A 41 6.87 9.83 -18.03
CA ASN A 41 7.84 10.86 -17.67
C ASN A 41 8.24 11.72 -18.88
N GLU A 42 8.58 11.10 -20.01
CA GLU A 42 8.95 11.81 -21.26
C GLU A 42 7.81 12.69 -21.79
N ASP A 43 6.58 12.19 -21.72
CA ASP A 43 5.40 12.93 -22.15
C ASP A 43 5.12 14.12 -21.23
N CYS A 44 5.24 13.94 -19.91
CA CYS A 44 5.11 15.04 -18.94
C CYS A 44 6.22 16.09 -19.12
N GLU A 45 7.47 15.67 -19.32
CA GLU A 45 8.57 16.60 -19.60
C GLU A 45 8.27 17.43 -20.86
N ARG A 46 7.80 16.79 -21.94
CA ARG A 46 7.47 17.49 -23.18
C ARG A 46 6.27 18.44 -23.02
N GLU A 47 5.21 18.00 -22.35
CA GLU A 47 3.99 18.79 -22.15
C GLU A 47 4.21 19.98 -21.20
N PHE A 48 5.04 19.78 -20.17
CA PHE A 48 5.25 20.77 -19.12
C PHE A 48 6.51 21.62 -19.31
N ALA A 49 7.45 21.27 -20.20
CA ALA A 49 8.70 21.99 -20.47
C ALA A 49 8.54 23.50 -20.73
N ASN A 50 7.46 23.90 -21.40
CA ASN A 50 7.20 25.30 -21.78
C ASN A 50 6.39 26.07 -20.73
N ARG A 51 5.80 25.38 -19.76
CA ARG A 51 5.18 26.04 -18.61
C ARG A 51 6.35 26.45 -17.73
N LYS A 52 6.81 27.71 -17.86
CA LYS A 52 7.88 28.27 -17.01
C LYS A 52 7.70 27.72 -15.61
N TYR A 53 8.61 26.82 -15.20
CA TYR A 53 8.68 26.18 -13.89
C TYR A 53 9.00 27.24 -12.81
N LYS A 54 8.24 28.34 -12.79
CA LYS A 54 8.19 29.24 -11.65
C LYS A 54 7.64 28.34 -10.57
N GLY A 55 8.50 27.99 -9.61
CA GLY A 55 8.15 27.25 -8.42
C GLY A 55 6.85 27.83 -7.87
N PHE A 56 5.77 27.16 -8.21
CA PHE A 56 4.52 27.33 -7.53
C PHE A 56 4.49 26.14 -6.62
N GLY A 57 5.12 26.31 -5.46
CA GLY A 57 4.54 25.70 -4.26
C GLY A 57 3.04 25.93 -4.36
N TYR A 58 2.28 24.87 -4.15
CA TYR A 58 0.85 24.85 -4.37
C TYR A 58 0.23 26.15 -3.82
N LYS A 59 -0.47 26.90 -4.66
CA LYS A 59 -1.22 28.06 -4.17
C LYS A 59 -2.55 27.55 -3.59
N PRO A 60 -2.98 28.03 -2.41
CA PRO A 60 -4.26 27.68 -1.78
C PRO A 60 -5.49 27.74 -2.69
N ASN A 61 -5.43 28.49 -3.79
CA ASN A 61 -6.53 28.68 -4.76
C ASN A 61 -6.41 27.82 -6.03
N SER A 62 -5.58 26.78 -6.07
CA SER A 62 -5.41 25.93 -7.26
C SER A 62 -6.66 25.09 -7.60
N GLY A 63 -7.60 24.97 -6.66
CA GLY A 63 -8.87 24.27 -6.86
C GLY A 63 -8.77 22.73 -6.83
N LEU A 64 -7.59 22.19 -6.52
CA LEU A 64 -7.38 20.75 -6.32
C LEU A 64 -8.14 20.26 -5.09
N LYS A 65 -8.79 19.10 -5.25
CA LYS A 65 -9.62 18.46 -4.23
C LYS A 65 -9.13 17.04 -3.95
N VAL A 66 -9.52 16.52 -2.80
CA VAL A 66 -9.33 15.10 -2.46
C VAL A 66 -9.95 14.23 -3.57
N GLY A 67 -9.19 13.25 -4.04
CA GLY A 67 -9.54 12.37 -5.14
C GLY A 67 -9.15 12.87 -6.53
N ASP A 68 -8.58 14.08 -6.67
CA ASP A 68 -8.05 14.55 -7.95
C ASP A 68 -6.79 13.76 -8.34
N MET A 69 -6.68 13.45 -9.63
CA MET A 69 -5.54 12.77 -10.22
C MET A 69 -4.54 13.78 -10.77
N VAL A 70 -3.30 13.70 -10.30
CA VAL A 70 -2.24 14.66 -10.62
C VAL A 70 -0.97 13.96 -11.09
N ALA A 71 -0.14 14.69 -11.83
CA ALA A 71 1.25 14.35 -12.08
C ALA A 71 2.12 15.19 -11.13
N GLN A 72 2.98 14.55 -10.35
CA GLN A 72 3.92 15.24 -9.45
C GLN A 72 5.35 14.96 -9.88
N ARG A 73 6.19 15.99 -9.94
CA ARG A 73 7.62 15.84 -10.21
C ARG A 73 8.34 15.47 -8.93
N ASN A 74 8.56 14.17 -8.73
CA ASN A 74 9.13 13.67 -7.50
C ASN A 74 10.66 13.79 -7.48
N LYS A 75 11.20 14.32 -6.38
CA LYS A 75 12.66 14.46 -6.17
C LYS A 75 13.35 13.13 -5.89
N GLU A 76 12.73 12.21 -5.14
CA GLU A 76 13.34 10.92 -4.82
C GLU A 76 13.41 10.01 -6.04
N PHE A 77 12.34 9.96 -6.84
CA PHE A 77 12.31 9.17 -8.08
C PHE A 77 12.95 9.87 -9.28
N GLN A 78 13.28 11.16 -9.17
CA GLN A 78 13.83 12.00 -10.25
C GLN A 78 13.00 11.94 -11.54
N ARG A 79 11.67 11.85 -11.41
CA ARG A 79 10.72 11.73 -12.54
C ARG A 79 9.33 12.22 -12.18
N TRP A 80 8.50 12.43 -13.19
CA TRP A 80 7.06 12.58 -13.01
C TRP A 80 6.44 11.24 -12.59
N ILE A 81 5.56 11.29 -11.60
CA ILE A 81 4.78 10.14 -11.14
C ILE A 81 3.29 10.46 -11.11
N ARG A 82 2.44 9.44 -11.25
CA ARG A 82 0.99 9.58 -11.14
C ARG A 82 0.57 9.49 -9.68
N CYS A 83 -0.20 10.46 -9.22
CA CYS A 83 -0.71 10.51 -7.87
C CYS A 83 -2.21 10.78 -7.81
N GLU A 84 -2.84 10.33 -6.72
CA GLU A 84 -4.17 10.78 -6.28
C GLU A 84 -3.99 11.70 -5.06
N VAL A 85 -4.76 12.78 -4.97
CA VAL A 85 -4.73 13.67 -3.79
C VAL A 85 -5.52 13.03 -2.65
N ASP A 86 -4.83 12.63 -1.58
CA ASP A 86 -5.46 12.06 -0.38
C ASP A 86 -5.90 13.16 0.60
N ALA A 87 -5.08 14.20 0.78
CA ALA A 87 -5.42 15.35 1.63
C ALA A 87 -4.76 16.65 1.14
N VAL A 88 -5.42 17.76 1.43
CA VAL A 88 -4.90 19.12 1.24
C VAL A 88 -4.91 19.79 2.61
N VAL A 89 -3.74 20.06 3.16
CA VAL A 89 -3.56 20.57 4.52
C VAL A 89 -2.90 21.94 4.45
N ALA A 90 -3.59 22.96 4.95
CA ALA A 90 -2.97 24.28 5.15
C ALA A 90 -2.36 24.35 6.55
N ASP A 91 -1.12 24.82 6.66
CA ASP A 91 -0.51 25.12 7.95
C ASP A 91 -0.94 26.51 8.47
N LEU A 92 -0.45 26.85 9.67
CA LEU A 92 -0.76 28.13 10.32
C LEU A 92 -0.18 29.34 9.58
N SER A 93 0.85 29.14 8.74
CA SER A 93 1.45 30.18 7.90
C SER A 93 0.65 30.39 6.61
N GLY A 94 -0.33 29.53 6.33
CA GLY A 94 -1.12 29.53 5.10
C GLY A 94 -0.44 28.78 3.96
N ASP A 95 0.69 28.13 4.20
CA ASP A 95 1.32 27.27 3.21
C ASP A 95 0.57 25.94 3.14
N VAL A 96 0.50 25.36 1.94
CA VAL A 96 -0.32 24.16 1.70
C VAL A 96 0.55 22.96 1.40
N TRP A 97 0.29 21.91 2.14
CA TRP A 97 0.86 20.59 2.01
C TRP A 97 -0.14 19.67 1.32
N LEU A 98 0.35 18.92 0.33
CA LEU A 98 -0.40 17.87 -0.32
C LEU A 98 0.04 16.53 0.24
N HIS A 99 -0.92 15.76 0.73
CA HIS A 99 -0.74 14.33 0.91
C HIS A 99 -1.22 13.65 -0.35
N LEU A 100 -0.31 12.95 -1.02
CA LEU A 100 -0.51 12.32 -2.31
C LEU A 100 -0.32 10.82 -2.17
N TRP A 101 -1.12 10.04 -2.87
CA TRP A 101 -0.91 8.60 -3.03
C TRP A 101 -0.24 8.32 -4.38
N ALA A 102 0.99 7.81 -4.37
CA ALA A 102 1.68 7.43 -5.59
C ALA A 102 1.07 6.15 -6.17
N LEU A 103 0.26 6.27 -7.20
CA LEU A 103 -0.57 5.18 -7.73
C LEU A 103 0.28 3.99 -8.21
N ASP A 104 1.37 4.30 -8.89
CA ASP A 104 2.22 3.27 -9.51
C ASP A 104 3.31 2.75 -8.58
N GLU A 105 3.53 3.40 -7.44
CA GLU A 105 4.52 2.98 -6.43
C GLU A 105 3.85 2.39 -5.18
N GLY A 106 2.58 2.71 -4.93
CA GLY A 106 1.80 2.21 -3.81
C GLY A 106 2.31 2.73 -2.47
N LEU A 107 2.66 4.03 -2.39
CA LEU A 107 3.15 4.64 -1.16
C LEU A 107 2.66 6.09 -1.01
N PRO A 108 2.53 6.58 0.24
CA PRO A 108 2.16 7.96 0.50
C PRO A 108 3.34 8.91 0.26
N ILE A 109 3.05 10.09 -0.27
CA ILE A 109 4.01 11.17 -0.54
C ILE A 109 3.49 12.45 0.07
N LYS A 110 4.33 13.12 0.86
CA LYS A 110 4.09 14.51 1.28
C LYS A 110 4.79 15.43 0.30
N SER A 111 4.04 16.38 -0.26
CA SER A 111 4.56 17.33 -1.25
C SER A 111 4.21 18.75 -0.86
N PHE A 112 5.15 19.67 -1.11
CA PHE A 112 5.05 21.06 -0.68
C PHE A 112 5.45 22.02 -1.81
N ASP A 113 6.71 21.94 -2.23
CA ASP A 113 7.31 22.81 -3.23
C ASP A 113 7.49 22.11 -4.58
N GLU A 114 7.26 20.80 -4.65
CA GLU A 114 7.41 20.06 -5.89
C GLU A 114 6.35 20.47 -6.91
N PRO A 115 6.70 20.56 -8.20
CA PRO A 115 5.74 20.81 -9.26
C PRO A 115 4.64 19.74 -9.29
N VAL A 116 3.39 20.18 -9.15
CA VAL A 116 2.19 19.36 -9.35
C VAL A 116 1.39 19.93 -10.52
N GLN A 117 0.98 19.05 -11.43
CA GLN A 117 0.18 19.38 -12.61
C GLN A 117 -1.04 18.45 -12.70
N PRO A 118 -2.14 18.86 -13.35
CA PRO A 118 -3.21 17.94 -13.67
C PRO A 118 -2.68 16.73 -14.45
N LEU A 119 -3.15 15.52 -14.11
CA LEU A 119 -2.71 14.33 -14.82
C LEU A 119 -3.17 14.39 -16.29
N PRO A 120 -2.28 14.19 -17.28
CA PRO A 120 -2.68 14.22 -18.69
C PRO A 120 -3.72 13.12 -18.99
N GLU A 121 -4.68 13.43 -19.85
CA GLU A 121 -5.90 12.63 -20.03
C GLU A 121 -5.60 11.17 -20.43
N ALA A 122 -4.58 10.96 -21.27
CA ALA A 122 -4.15 9.64 -21.72
C ALA A 122 -3.75 8.69 -20.57
N TYR A 123 -3.44 9.22 -19.38
CA TYR A 123 -2.94 8.47 -18.23
C TYR A 123 -3.95 8.34 -17.09
N ARG A 124 -5.13 8.98 -17.19
CA ARG A 124 -6.14 8.99 -16.11
C ARG A 124 -6.86 7.67 -15.92
N SER A 125 -7.15 6.97 -17.02
CA SER A 125 -7.91 5.71 -17.02
C SER A 125 -7.03 4.48 -16.80
N HIS A 126 -5.70 4.64 -16.82
CA HIS A 126 -4.80 3.50 -16.70
C HIS A 126 -4.77 2.99 -15.26
N PRO A 127 -4.89 1.67 -15.02
CA PRO A 127 -4.86 1.10 -13.67
C PRO A 127 -3.58 1.46 -12.90
N ALA A 128 -3.68 1.50 -11.58
CA ALA A 128 -2.51 1.62 -10.71
C ALA A 128 -1.62 0.37 -10.87
N HIS A 129 -0.30 0.58 -10.98
CA HIS A 129 0.64 -0.54 -11.05
C HIS A 129 0.89 -1.23 -9.69
N ALA A 130 0.82 -0.48 -8.60
CA ALA A 130 0.91 -1.05 -7.27
C ALA A 130 -0.43 -1.64 -6.84
N LEU A 131 -0.39 -2.86 -6.30
CA LEU A 131 -1.56 -3.64 -5.94
C LEU A 131 -1.73 -3.67 -4.42
N ARG A 132 -2.98 -3.63 -3.94
CA ARG A 132 -3.29 -3.74 -2.51
C ARG A 132 -3.47 -5.21 -2.13
N GLY A 133 -2.72 -5.65 -1.12
CA GLY A 133 -2.78 -6.99 -0.54
C GLY A 133 -3.41 -7.00 0.85
N ALA A 134 -3.99 -8.14 1.20
CA ALA A 134 -4.42 -8.53 2.53
C ALA A 134 -4.13 -10.02 2.73
N ILE A 135 -3.54 -10.38 3.88
CA ILE A 135 -3.30 -11.79 4.19
C ILE A 135 -4.62 -12.45 4.54
N ARG A 136 -4.87 -13.62 3.96
CA ARG A 136 -6.09 -14.37 4.27
C ARG A 136 -5.94 -15.21 5.54
N ASN A 137 -7.08 -15.58 6.11
CA ASN A 137 -7.21 -16.55 7.20
C ASN A 137 -6.54 -16.18 8.51
N ILE A 138 -6.21 -14.91 8.69
CA ILE A 138 -5.83 -14.34 9.98
C ILE A 138 -6.83 -13.25 10.36
N LEU A 139 -7.10 -13.09 11.64
CA LEU A 139 -7.86 -11.96 12.17
C LEU A 139 -7.12 -11.40 13.39
N PRO A 140 -7.13 -10.07 13.58
CA PRO A 140 -6.58 -9.49 14.79
C PRO A 140 -7.42 -9.92 15.99
N CYS A 141 -6.76 -10.30 17.08
CA CYS A 141 -7.41 -10.63 18.33
C CYS A 141 -6.71 -9.95 19.52
N THR A 142 -7.39 -9.91 20.65
CA THR A 142 -6.83 -9.50 21.93
C THR A 142 -7.02 -10.63 22.92
N THR A 143 -6.00 -10.90 23.72
CA THR A 143 -6.08 -11.87 24.82
C THR A 143 -6.32 -11.12 26.14
N SER A 144 -7.35 -11.53 26.87
CA SER A 144 -7.66 -10.99 28.20
C SER A 144 -7.82 -12.12 29.20
N HIS A 145 -7.59 -11.86 30.49
CA HIS A 145 -7.78 -12.86 31.52
C HIS A 145 -9.23 -12.82 32.02
N ASP A 146 -9.97 -13.91 31.84
CA ASP A 146 -11.27 -14.11 32.47
C ASP A 146 -11.03 -14.58 33.92
N TYR A 147 -11.14 -13.63 34.85
CA TYR A 147 -10.96 -13.89 36.28
C TYR A 147 -12.03 -14.80 36.89
N VAL A 148 -13.20 -14.95 36.24
CA VAL A 148 -14.26 -15.86 36.71
C VAL A 148 -13.91 -17.30 36.35
N GLN A 149 -13.41 -17.51 35.14
CA GLN A 149 -13.04 -18.84 34.65
C GLN A 149 -11.56 -19.19 34.89
N GLY A 150 -10.78 -18.26 35.44
CA GLY A 150 -9.35 -18.42 35.73
C GLY A 150 -8.49 -18.71 34.50
N LYS A 151 -8.90 -18.22 33.32
CA LYS A 151 -8.25 -18.56 32.05
C LYS A 151 -8.14 -17.37 31.11
N ASN A 152 -7.16 -17.42 30.22
CA ASN A 152 -7.04 -16.45 29.15
C ASN A 152 -8.09 -16.74 28.07
N VAL A 153 -8.79 -15.69 27.64
CA VAL A 153 -9.81 -15.73 26.61
C VAL A 153 -9.42 -14.77 25.50
N GLN A 154 -9.50 -15.25 24.26
CA GLN A 154 -9.27 -14.43 23.07
C GLN A 154 -10.59 -13.88 22.55
N SER A 155 -10.58 -12.60 22.19
CA SER A 155 -11.67 -11.93 21.51
C SER A 155 -11.18 -11.30 20.22
N LEU A 156 -12.01 -11.32 19.18
CA LEU A 156 -11.71 -10.62 17.93
C LEU A 156 -11.58 -9.12 18.19
N SER A 157 -10.58 -8.52 17.56
CA SER A 157 -10.35 -7.08 17.57
C SER A 157 -10.76 -6.47 16.23
N GLN A 158 -11.09 -5.19 16.25
CA GLN A 158 -11.28 -4.39 15.02
C GLN A 158 -10.00 -3.68 14.58
N LYS A 159 -8.92 -3.82 15.35
CA LYS A 159 -7.63 -3.17 15.09
C LYS A 159 -6.50 -4.14 15.34
N TRP A 160 -5.50 -4.08 14.48
CA TRP A 160 -4.24 -4.75 14.71
C TRP A 160 -3.49 -4.14 15.89
N LEU A 161 -3.02 -4.99 16.79
CA LEU A 161 -2.10 -4.57 17.84
C LEU A 161 -0.74 -4.25 17.24
N GLN A 162 -0.10 -3.18 17.71
CA GLN A 162 1.17 -2.72 17.18
C GLN A 162 2.28 -3.78 17.27
N GLY A 163 2.23 -4.66 18.27
CA GLY A 163 3.17 -5.77 18.41
C GLY A 163 3.16 -6.70 17.18
N ALA A 164 1.99 -7.20 16.79
CA ALA A 164 1.82 -8.05 15.62
C ALA A 164 2.21 -7.33 14.31
N VAL A 165 1.86 -6.04 14.19
CA VAL A 165 2.24 -5.20 13.02
C VAL A 165 3.76 -5.08 12.93
N SER A 166 4.43 -4.77 14.04
CA SER A 166 5.88 -4.59 14.08
C SER A 166 6.64 -5.89 13.81
N VAL A 167 6.20 -7.02 14.39
CA VAL A 167 6.81 -8.33 14.12
C VAL A 167 6.71 -8.68 12.63
N MET A 168 5.56 -8.40 12.03
CA MET A 168 5.39 -8.64 10.60
C MET A 168 6.23 -7.72 9.72
N GLN A 169 6.34 -6.44 10.07
CA GLN A 169 7.24 -5.51 9.37
C GLN A 169 8.68 -6.03 9.39
N THR A 170 9.17 -6.50 10.54
CA THR A 170 10.51 -7.11 10.66
C THR A 170 10.67 -8.31 9.73
N PHE A 171 9.66 -9.17 9.61
CA PHE A 171 9.75 -10.29 8.67
C PHE A 171 9.85 -9.85 7.21
N PHE A 172 9.20 -8.74 6.82
CA PHE A 172 9.37 -8.19 5.47
C PHE A 172 10.75 -7.55 5.26
N ASP A 173 11.26 -6.86 6.27
CA ASP A 173 12.56 -6.20 6.21
C ASP A 173 13.73 -7.21 6.16
N ASP A 174 13.60 -8.34 6.86
CA ASP A 174 14.62 -9.40 6.95
C ASP A 174 14.52 -10.46 5.83
N ALA A 175 13.47 -10.44 5.01
CA ALA A 175 13.28 -11.42 3.95
C ALA A 175 14.22 -11.14 2.76
N LEU A 176 14.84 -12.20 2.24
CA LEU A 176 15.56 -12.16 0.97
C LEU A 176 14.62 -11.96 -0.21
N SER A 177 13.45 -12.61 -0.16
CA SER A 177 12.41 -12.44 -1.16
C SER A 177 11.03 -12.71 -0.56
N VAL A 178 10.02 -12.05 -1.14
CA VAL A 178 8.62 -12.20 -0.75
C VAL A 178 7.85 -12.74 -1.94
N SER A 179 7.14 -13.86 -1.78
CA SER A 179 6.28 -14.43 -2.81
C SER A 179 4.83 -14.41 -2.37
N LEU A 180 3.93 -14.00 -3.28
CA LEU A 180 2.49 -13.92 -3.03
C LEU A 180 1.71 -14.87 -3.92
N THR A 181 0.81 -15.64 -3.32
CA THR A 181 -0.19 -16.43 -4.06
C THR A 181 -1.56 -15.80 -3.85
N VAL A 182 -2.19 -15.32 -4.93
CA VAL A 182 -3.51 -14.67 -4.87
C VAL A 182 -4.62 -15.72 -4.92
N HIS A 183 -5.49 -15.73 -3.91
CA HIS A 183 -6.62 -16.67 -3.81
C HIS A 183 -7.97 -16.02 -4.10
N ALA A 184 -8.15 -14.77 -3.72
CA ALA A 184 -9.38 -14.03 -3.98
C ALA A 184 -9.09 -12.56 -4.26
N ARG A 185 -10.01 -11.92 -4.99
CA ARG A 185 -9.97 -10.49 -5.29
C ARG A 185 -11.32 -9.89 -4.95
N ILE A 186 -11.34 -8.91 -4.07
CA ILE A 186 -12.57 -8.20 -3.69
C ILE A 186 -12.43 -6.74 -4.05
N LYS A 187 -13.41 -6.21 -4.79
CA LYS A 187 -13.48 -4.78 -5.08
C LYS A 187 -14.10 -4.06 -3.88
N LEU A 188 -13.33 -3.16 -3.26
CA LEU A 188 -13.77 -2.28 -2.18
C LEU A 188 -13.69 -0.83 -2.65
N LYS A 189 -14.85 -0.20 -2.82
CA LYS A 189 -14.97 1.17 -3.38
C LYS A 189 -14.22 1.27 -4.72
N LYS A 190 -13.11 2.03 -4.76
CA LYS A 190 -12.27 2.29 -5.94
C LYS A 190 -11.07 1.34 -6.06
N GLU A 191 -10.83 0.48 -5.08
CA GLU A 191 -9.66 -0.40 -5.04
C GLU A 191 -10.05 -1.88 -5.17
N VAL A 192 -9.12 -2.69 -5.64
CA VAL A 192 -9.22 -4.15 -5.60
C VAL A 192 -8.22 -4.65 -4.56
N VAL A 193 -8.71 -5.38 -3.57
CA VAL A 193 -7.89 -6.01 -2.53
C VAL A 193 -7.64 -7.46 -2.91
N HIS A 194 -6.37 -7.83 -2.96
CA HIS A 194 -5.93 -9.19 -3.24
C HIS A 194 -5.73 -9.92 -1.90
N PHE A 195 -6.52 -10.98 -1.70
CA PHE A 195 -6.34 -11.88 -0.56
C PHE A 195 -5.30 -12.92 -0.91
N VAL A 196 -4.21 -12.91 -0.16
CA VAL A 196 -3.00 -13.65 -0.50
C VAL A 196 -2.51 -14.55 0.62
N ASP A 197 -1.87 -15.64 0.21
CA ASP A 197 -0.89 -16.33 1.05
C ASP A 197 0.49 -15.71 0.80
N VAL A 198 1.23 -15.48 1.88
CA VAL A 198 2.57 -14.85 1.84
C VAL A 198 3.62 -15.88 2.25
N SER A 199 4.60 -16.07 1.39
CA SER A 199 5.79 -16.89 1.66
C SER A 199 7.04 -16.02 1.65
N LEU A 200 7.91 -16.21 2.63
CA LEU A 200 9.16 -15.45 2.79
C LEU A 200 10.35 -16.39 2.66
N MET A 201 11.28 -16.05 1.78
CA MET A 201 12.59 -16.68 1.76
C MET A 201 13.53 -15.93 2.70
N MET A 202 14.08 -16.61 3.70
CA MET A 202 15.02 -16.01 4.66
C MET A 202 16.48 -16.35 4.31
N HIS A 203 17.43 -15.68 4.96
CA HIS A 203 18.88 -15.88 4.76
C HIS A 203 19.38 -17.33 4.96
N ASN A 204 18.61 -18.17 5.62
CA ASN A 204 18.92 -19.60 5.78
C ASN A 204 18.45 -20.46 4.59
N ASN A 205 18.03 -19.84 3.48
CA ASN A 205 17.46 -20.46 2.28
C ASN A 205 16.23 -21.34 2.55
N LYS A 206 15.51 -21.09 3.64
CA LYS A 206 14.22 -21.74 3.91
C LYS A 206 13.09 -20.76 3.62
N SER A 207 12.03 -21.31 3.06
CA SER A 207 10.77 -20.60 2.86
C SER A 207 9.86 -20.79 4.06
N TYR A 208 9.27 -19.70 4.53
CA TYR A 208 8.37 -19.67 5.67
C TYR A 208 7.03 -19.06 5.27
N SER A 209 5.94 -19.72 5.66
CA SER A 209 4.61 -19.12 5.57
C SER A 209 4.44 -18.10 6.68
N ILE A 210 4.02 -16.87 6.32
CA ILE A 210 3.70 -15.83 7.29
C ILE A 210 2.62 -16.27 8.27
N LEU A 211 1.64 -17.05 7.81
CA LEU A 211 0.58 -17.59 8.67
C LEU A 211 1.19 -18.35 9.84
N ASN A 212 2.17 -19.22 9.57
CA ASN A 212 2.85 -20.00 10.60
C ASN A 212 3.73 -19.11 11.50
N LEU A 213 4.42 -18.13 10.92
CA LEU A 213 5.27 -17.20 11.68
C LEU A 213 4.45 -16.36 12.67
N LEU A 214 3.34 -15.76 12.21
CA LEU A 214 2.47 -14.93 13.04
C LEU A 214 1.75 -15.74 14.12
N THR A 215 1.26 -16.93 13.78
CA THR A 215 0.57 -17.78 14.77
C THR A 215 1.53 -18.33 15.81
N THR A 216 2.82 -18.45 15.52
CA THR A 216 3.83 -18.86 16.50
C THR A 216 4.35 -17.68 17.32
N GLY A 217 4.63 -16.54 16.67
CA GLY A 217 5.27 -15.38 17.30
C GLY A 217 4.31 -14.37 17.93
N CYS A 218 3.02 -14.40 17.56
CA CYS A 218 1.99 -13.45 17.99
C CYS A 218 0.66 -14.16 18.28
N SER A 219 0.73 -15.36 18.86
CA SER A 219 -0.43 -16.22 19.12
C SER A 219 -1.51 -15.57 20.00
N ASP A 220 -1.14 -14.57 20.80
CA ASP A 220 -2.02 -13.79 21.67
C ASP A 220 -2.68 -12.59 20.98
N GLN A 221 -2.26 -12.27 19.75
CA GLN A 221 -2.68 -11.10 18.96
C GLN A 221 -3.28 -11.46 17.60
N VAL A 222 -3.12 -12.72 17.17
CA VAL A 222 -3.61 -13.24 15.89
C VAL A 222 -4.36 -14.54 16.10
N THR A 223 -5.52 -14.66 15.48
CA THR A 223 -6.26 -15.93 15.42
C THR A 223 -6.40 -16.39 13.97
N VAL A 224 -6.36 -17.71 13.75
CA VAL A 224 -6.57 -18.31 12.44
C VAL A 224 -8.05 -18.54 12.24
N SER A 225 -8.58 -18.11 11.10
CA SER A 225 -9.98 -18.29 10.76
C SER A 225 -10.10 -19.00 9.40
N PRO A 226 -10.93 -20.05 9.27
CA PRO A 226 -11.23 -20.65 7.98
C PRO A 226 -11.86 -19.65 7.02
N ASP A 227 -11.71 -19.84 5.70
CA ASP A 227 -12.17 -18.90 4.66
C ASP A 227 -13.63 -18.41 4.89
N ALA A 228 -14.55 -19.31 5.24
CA ALA A 228 -15.97 -18.99 5.43
C ALA A 228 -16.25 -18.03 6.61
N GLU A 229 -15.42 -18.08 7.65
CA GLU A 229 -15.51 -17.21 8.82
C GLU A 229 -14.66 -15.95 8.64
N PHE A 230 -13.48 -16.10 8.02
CA PHE A 230 -12.59 -15.01 7.68
C PHE A 230 -13.31 -13.93 6.86
N PHE A 231 -13.99 -14.32 5.77
CA PHE A 231 -14.69 -13.34 4.92
C PHE A 231 -15.87 -12.66 5.62
N LYS A 232 -16.44 -13.27 6.67
CA LYS A 232 -17.47 -12.61 7.50
C LYS A 232 -16.84 -11.58 8.45
N GLY A 233 -15.70 -11.90 9.06
CA GLY A 233 -15.00 -11.01 9.99
C GLY A 233 -14.28 -9.85 9.31
N ILE A 234 -13.63 -10.11 8.17
CA ILE A 234 -12.73 -9.17 7.50
C ILE A 234 -13.44 -7.95 6.88
N ILE A 235 -14.72 -8.08 6.53
CA ILE A 235 -15.49 -6.99 5.92
C ILE A 235 -15.60 -5.79 6.87
N CYS A 236 -15.72 -6.05 8.18
CA CYS A 236 -15.76 -4.98 9.18
C CYS A 236 -14.39 -4.28 9.32
N ASP A 237 -13.31 -5.05 9.29
CA ASP A 237 -11.93 -4.55 9.42
C ASP A 237 -11.55 -3.68 8.20
N LEU A 238 -11.81 -4.16 6.98
CA LEU A 238 -11.47 -3.45 5.73
C LEU A 238 -12.28 -2.17 5.50
N GLN A 239 -13.43 -2.02 6.13
CA GLN A 239 -14.20 -0.78 6.10
C GLN A 239 -13.62 0.30 7.02
N SER A 240 -12.73 -0.05 7.95
CA SER A 240 -12.09 0.89 8.89
C SER A 240 -10.67 1.29 8.50
N ILE A 241 -10.12 0.70 7.44
CA ILE A 241 -8.74 0.92 6.98
C ILE A 241 -8.76 1.56 5.60
N PHE A 242 -8.78 2.88 5.56
CA PHE A 242 -8.55 3.65 4.34
C PHE A 242 -7.18 4.34 4.36
N ARG A 243 -6.66 4.65 3.17
CA ARG A 243 -5.39 5.38 2.97
C ARG A 243 -5.31 6.67 3.81
N THR A 244 -6.47 7.28 4.09
CA THR A 244 -6.62 8.53 4.83
C THR A 244 -6.43 8.40 6.35
N ASP A 245 -6.48 7.20 6.92
CA ASP A 245 -6.47 7.01 8.39
C ASP A 245 -5.05 6.84 8.97
N VAL A 246 -4.01 6.96 8.14
CA VAL A 246 -2.60 6.67 8.48
C VAL A 246 -1.68 7.88 8.25
N LEU A 247 -2.26 9.08 8.06
CA LEU A 247 -1.52 10.32 7.79
C LEU A 247 -1.52 11.31 8.97
#